data_AF-A0AAW7YD70-F1
#
_entry.id   AF-A0AAW7YD70-F1
#
_cell.length_a   1.000
_cell.length_b   1.000
_cell.length_c   1.000
_cell.angle_alpha   90.00
_cell.angle_beta   90.00
_cell.angle_gamma   90.00
#
_symmetry.space_group_name_H-M   'P 1'
#
loop_
_entity.id
_entity.type
_entity.pdbx_description
1 polymer ?
#
loop_
_entity_poly.entity_id
_entity_poly.type
_entity_poly.pdbx_seq_one_letter_code
_entity_poly.pdbx_strand_id
1 'polypeptide(L)'
;MVNNIVKILVSFTMLVLATSAFSQPKFSLIHQRNDRNLAEIQIKNNTLETLICYVAIDGHKIYFRLQANQPSTWYNATDPRFNFSNFSTWCDYLSLHPKYMPKRR
;
A
#
# COMPACT_ATOMS: atom_id res chain seq x y z
N MET A 1 -27.29 41.25 3.25
CA MET A 1 -27.49 40.01 4.03
C MET A 1 -27.20 38.74 3.22
N VAL A 2 -27.65 38.64 1.96
CA VAL A 2 -27.41 37.49 1.04
C VAL A 2 -25.92 37.15 0.85
N ASN A 3 -25.03 38.14 0.74
CA ASN A 3 -23.59 37.92 0.51
C ASN A 3 -22.88 37.18 1.67
N ASN A 4 -23.31 37.39 2.92
CA ASN A 4 -22.71 36.70 4.08
C ASN A 4 -23.15 35.25 4.17
N ILE A 5 -24.41 34.95 3.82
CA ILE A 5 -24.95 33.58 3.80
C ILE A 5 -24.25 32.76 2.71
N VAL A 6 -24.06 33.35 1.51
CA VAL A 6 -23.33 32.70 0.41
C VAL A 6 -21.87 32.43 0.80
N LYS A 7 -21.19 33.37 1.44
CA LYS A 7 -19.81 33.16 1.94
C LYS A 7 -19.74 32.03 2.96
N ILE A 8 -20.69 31.95 3.89
CA ILE A 8 -20.74 30.88 4.89
C ILE A 8 -20.94 29.51 4.22
N LEU A 9 -21.86 29.41 3.25
CA LEU A 9 -22.11 28.16 2.51
C LEU A 9 -20.89 27.72 1.69
N VAL A 10 -20.20 28.66 1.04
CA VAL A 10 -18.96 28.38 0.29
C VAL A 10 -17.83 27.94 1.24
N SER A 11 -17.66 28.60 2.38
CA SER A 11 -16.65 28.19 3.37
C SER A 11 -16.95 26.80 3.95
N PHE A 12 -18.23 26.48 4.20
CA PHE A 12 -18.63 25.20 4.76
C PHE A 12 -18.41 24.05 3.77
N THR A 13 -18.73 24.27 2.48
CA THR A 13 -18.48 23.28 1.42
C THR A 13 -16.98 23.03 1.20
N MET A 14 -16.16 24.06 1.26
CA MET A 14 -14.70 23.92 1.16
C MET A 14 -14.10 23.15 2.36
N LEU A 15 -14.67 23.32 3.56
CA LEU A 15 -14.23 22.59 4.77
C LEU A 15 -14.56 21.09 4.71
N VAL A 16 -15.72 20.71 4.16
CA VAL A 16 -16.11 19.30 4.01
C VAL A 16 -15.22 18.56 3.00
N LEU A 17 -14.81 19.24 1.92
CA LEU A 17 -13.92 18.65 0.91
C LEU A 17 -12.48 18.45 1.40
N ALA A 18 -12.05 19.16 2.45
CA ALA A 18 -10.70 19.08 2.97
C ALA A 18 -10.40 17.81 3.79
N THR A 19 -11.40 17.03 4.20
CA THR A 19 -11.25 15.91 5.15
C THR A 19 -11.22 14.52 4.51
N SER A 20 -10.94 14.41 3.20
CA SER A 20 -10.77 13.10 2.56
C SER A 20 -9.55 12.36 3.13
N ALA A 21 -9.78 11.45 4.07
CA ALA A 21 -8.75 10.56 4.61
C ALA A 21 -8.67 9.28 3.78
N PHE A 22 -7.55 9.05 3.11
CA PHE A 22 -7.24 7.77 2.50
C PHE A 22 -6.77 6.79 3.58
N SER A 23 -7.63 5.89 4.03
CA SER A 23 -7.29 4.90 5.06
C SER A 23 -6.49 3.74 4.47
N GLN A 24 -5.20 3.93 4.23
CA GLN A 24 -4.31 2.83 3.85
C GLN A 24 -4.01 1.94 5.08
N PRO A 25 -3.92 0.61 4.95
CA PRO A 25 -3.54 -0.25 6.07
C PRO A 25 -2.11 0.05 6.53
N LYS A 26 -1.84 -0.16 7.83
CA LYS A 26 -0.51 -0.01 8.41
C LYS A 26 0.37 -1.22 8.05
N PHE A 27 1.41 -0.99 7.28
CA PHE A 27 2.47 -1.97 7.01
C PHE A 27 3.84 -1.30 7.07
N SER A 28 4.89 -2.12 7.22
CA SER A 28 6.28 -1.68 7.26
C SER A 28 7.07 -2.29 6.11
N LEU A 29 8.05 -1.55 5.61
CA LEU A 29 8.97 -2.02 4.57
C LEU A 29 10.36 -2.25 5.18
N ILE A 30 10.93 -3.40 4.88
CA ILE A 30 12.30 -3.75 5.25
C ILE A 30 13.09 -3.83 3.95
N HIS A 31 14.25 -3.19 3.90
CA HIS A 31 15.12 -3.14 2.73
C HIS A 31 16.51 -3.62 3.11
N GLN A 32 17.10 -4.47 2.28
CA GLN A 32 18.48 -4.90 2.45
C GLN A 32 19.11 -5.31 1.12
N ARG A 33 20.36 -5.77 1.20
CA ARG A 33 21.01 -6.52 0.13
C ARG A 33 21.29 -7.94 0.62
N ASN A 34 21.09 -8.92 -0.24
CA ASN A 34 21.46 -10.30 0.05
C ASN A 34 22.92 -10.58 -0.28
N ASP A 35 23.34 -11.84 -0.07
CA ASP A 35 24.69 -12.35 -0.31
C ASP A 35 25.16 -12.21 -1.76
N ARG A 36 24.23 -12.02 -2.72
CA ARG A 36 24.54 -11.76 -4.14
C ARG A 36 24.61 -10.28 -4.48
N ASN A 37 24.56 -9.41 -3.46
CA ASN A 37 24.55 -7.96 -3.61
C ASN A 37 23.33 -7.45 -4.41
N LEU A 38 22.24 -8.21 -4.46
CA LEU A 38 20.98 -7.79 -5.07
C LEU A 38 20.13 -7.09 -4.02
N ALA A 39 19.50 -5.98 -4.40
CA ALA A 39 18.53 -5.33 -3.54
C ALA A 39 17.31 -6.23 -3.33
N GLU A 40 16.82 -6.32 -2.11
CA GLU A 40 15.62 -7.05 -1.78
C GLU A 40 14.79 -6.34 -0.71
N ILE A 41 13.49 -6.59 -0.76
CA ILE A 41 12.53 -5.99 0.15
C ILE A 41 11.60 -7.04 0.77
N GLN A 42 11.10 -6.72 1.95
CA GLN A 42 10.06 -7.49 2.62
C GLN A 42 9.00 -6.54 3.15
N ILE A 43 7.73 -6.92 2.99
CA ILE A 43 6.59 -6.17 3.50
C ILE A 43 6.11 -6.87 4.77
N LYS A 44 5.99 -6.15 5.88
CA LYS A 44 5.38 -6.65 7.12
C LYS A 44 4.01 -6.02 7.32
N ASN A 45 2.98 -6.84 7.44
CA ASN A 45 1.66 -6.38 7.84
C ASN A 45 1.67 -6.06 9.35
N ASN A 46 1.27 -4.86 9.73
CA ASN A 46 1.16 -4.44 11.14
C ASN A 46 -0.31 -4.31 11.59
N THR A 47 -1.25 -4.83 10.79
CA THR A 47 -2.68 -4.89 11.08
C THR A 47 -3.10 -6.30 11.50
N LEU A 48 -4.29 -6.38 12.08
CA LEU A 48 -4.97 -7.65 12.41
C LEU A 48 -5.74 -8.25 11.22
N GLU A 49 -5.76 -7.55 10.08
CA GLU A 49 -6.51 -7.95 8.90
C GLU A 49 -5.58 -8.58 7.86
N THR A 50 -6.14 -9.44 7.00
CA THR A 50 -5.41 -9.88 5.81
C THR A 50 -5.40 -8.78 4.77
N LEU A 51 -4.23 -8.47 4.24
CA LEU A 51 -4.05 -7.46 3.19
C LEU A 51 -3.87 -8.14 1.84
N ILE A 52 -4.22 -7.42 0.78
CA ILE A 52 -3.73 -7.68 -0.57
C ILE A 52 -2.60 -6.70 -0.84
N CYS A 53 -1.45 -7.21 -1.27
CA CYS A 53 -0.28 -6.40 -1.55
C CYS A 53 0.25 -6.69 -2.96
N TYR A 54 1.01 -5.75 -3.50
CA TYR A 54 1.93 -6.03 -4.60
C TYR A 54 3.33 -5.48 -4.33
N VAL A 55 4.30 -6.16 -4.93
CA VAL A 55 5.65 -5.63 -5.15
C VAL A 55 5.87 -5.51 -6.64
N ALA A 56 6.31 -4.35 -7.09
CA ALA A 56 6.73 -4.07 -8.45
C ALA A 56 8.24 -3.89 -8.49
N ILE A 57 8.91 -4.70 -9.30
CA ILE A 57 10.35 -4.63 -9.59
C ILE A 57 10.59 -5.25 -10.97
N ASP A 58 11.65 -4.83 -11.65
CA ASP A 58 12.03 -5.37 -12.97
C ASP A 58 10.89 -5.33 -14.02
N GLY A 59 10.01 -4.32 -13.94
CA GLY A 59 8.86 -4.17 -14.86
C GLY A 59 7.66 -5.08 -14.59
N HIS A 60 7.69 -5.91 -13.54
CA HIS A 60 6.62 -6.86 -13.21
C HIS A 60 5.95 -6.53 -11.89
N LYS A 61 4.64 -6.78 -11.77
CA LYS A 61 3.87 -6.65 -10.52
C LYS A 61 3.53 -8.05 -9.98
N ILE A 62 4.01 -8.34 -8.78
CA ILE A 62 3.75 -9.59 -8.07
C ILE A 62 2.70 -9.34 -6.99
N TYR A 63 1.50 -9.88 -7.17
CA TYR A 63 0.39 -9.74 -6.21
C TYR A 63 0.34 -10.91 -5.24
N PHE A 64 0.11 -10.64 -3.96
CA PHE A 64 0.02 -11.66 -2.92
C PHE A 64 -0.85 -11.23 -1.74
N ARG A 65 -1.44 -12.21 -1.06
CA ARG A 65 -2.14 -11.97 0.20
C ARG A 65 -1.14 -11.99 1.34
N LEU A 66 -1.21 -10.99 2.22
CA LEU A 66 -0.34 -10.86 3.37
C LEU A 66 -1.16 -11.02 4.66
N GLN A 67 -0.88 -12.09 5.41
CA GLN A 67 -1.61 -12.42 6.63
C GLN A 67 -1.36 -11.38 7.73
N ALA A 68 -2.30 -11.31 8.68
CA ALA A 68 -2.24 -10.41 9.84
C ALA A 68 -0.92 -10.59 10.62
N ASN A 69 -0.25 -9.48 10.96
CA ASN A 69 1.02 -9.46 11.70
C ASN A 69 2.17 -10.29 11.09
N GLN A 70 2.05 -10.74 9.84
CA GLN A 70 3.08 -11.57 9.18
C GLN A 70 3.95 -10.75 8.22
N PRO A 71 5.24 -11.13 8.08
CA PRO A 71 6.08 -10.68 6.98
C PRO A 71 5.77 -11.44 5.69
N SER A 72 6.03 -10.80 4.55
CA SER A 72 6.04 -11.44 3.24
C SER A 72 7.30 -12.29 3.06
N THR A 73 7.37 -13.05 1.96
CA THR A 73 8.67 -13.50 1.46
C THR A 73 9.54 -12.31 1.07
N TRP A 74 10.85 -12.52 0.95
CA TRP A 74 11.74 -11.54 0.33
C TRP A 74 11.48 -11.47 -1.18
N TYR A 75 11.47 -10.25 -1.71
CA TYR A 75 11.39 -9.97 -3.14
C TYR A 75 12.64 -9.25 -3.58
N ASN A 76 13.38 -9.88 -4.47
CA ASN A 76 14.71 -9.50 -4.92
C ASN A 76 14.64 -8.91 -6.34
N ALA A 77 15.49 -7.93 -6.60
CA ALA A 77 15.73 -7.43 -7.94
C ALA A 77 16.56 -8.45 -8.76
N THR A 78 16.45 -8.39 -10.08
CA THR A 78 17.28 -9.21 -10.97
C THR A 78 18.66 -8.61 -11.23
N ASP A 79 18.81 -7.29 -11.12
CA ASP A 79 20.05 -6.56 -11.43
C ASP A 79 20.70 -5.95 -10.17
N PRO A 80 22.01 -6.18 -9.92
CA PRO A 80 22.73 -5.61 -8.78
C PRO A 80 22.89 -4.08 -8.83
N ARG A 81 22.53 -3.41 -9.92
CA ARG A 81 22.49 -1.95 -10.02
C ARG A 81 21.23 -1.37 -9.38
N PHE A 82 20.20 -2.19 -9.16
CA PHE A 82 18.97 -1.74 -8.50
C PHE A 82 19.17 -1.58 -6.99
N ASN A 83 18.37 -0.69 -6.43
CA ASN A 83 18.29 -0.39 -5.01
C ASN A 83 16.83 -0.30 -4.56
N PHE A 84 16.59 -0.02 -3.28
CA PHE A 84 15.24 0.00 -2.70
C PHE A 84 14.28 0.98 -3.38
N SER A 85 14.77 2.07 -3.98
CA SER A 85 13.95 3.06 -4.70
C SER A 85 13.40 2.54 -6.03
N ASN A 86 13.98 1.48 -6.57
CA ASN A 86 13.49 0.82 -7.78
C ASN A 86 12.27 -0.06 -7.52
N PHE A 87 11.97 -0.34 -6.25
CA PHE A 87 10.77 -1.09 -5.87
C PHE A 87 9.58 -0.15 -5.74
N SER A 88 8.42 -0.58 -6.24
CA SER A 88 7.14 0.03 -5.92
C SER A 88 6.30 -0.96 -5.13
N THR A 89 5.76 -0.53 -4.00
CA THR A 89 4.95 -1.40 -3.13
C THR A 89 3.62 -0.76 -2.83
N TRP A 90 2.61 -1.60 -2.67
CA TRP A 90 1.28 -1.17 -2.25
C TRP A 90 0.60 -2.30 -1.50
N CYS A 91 -0.19 -1.94 -0.50
CA CYS A 91 -1.03 -2.84 0.25
C CYS A 91 -2.37 -2.15 0.54
N ASP A 92 -3.43 -2.94 0.54
CA ASP A 92 -4.77 -2.52 0.90
C ASP A 92 -5.54 -3.65 1.58
N TYR A 93 -6.65 -3.33 2.23
CA TYR A 93 -7.49 -4.32 2.89
C TYR A 93 -8.06 -5.30 1.88
N LEU A 94 -7.92 -6.61 2.13
CA LEU A 94 -8.43 -7.64 1.23
C LEU A 94 -9.96 -7.53 1.02
N SER A 95 -10.68 -7.03 2.02
CA SER A 95 -12.13 -6.79 1.98
C SER A 95 -12.56 -5.84 0.85
N LEU A 96 -11.69 -4.91 0.46
CA LEU A 96 -11.97 -3.92 -0.59
C LEU A 96 -11.71 -4.46 -2.01
N HIS A 97 -11.14 -5.66 -2.14
CA HIS A 97 -10.76 -6.23 -3.44
C HIS A 97 -11.32 -7.64 -3.65
N PRO A 98 -12.62 -7.77 -4.00
CA PRO A 98 -13.30 -9.07 -4.14
C PRO A 98 -12.62 -10.05 -5.09
N LYS A 99 -11.97 -9.56 -6.15
CA LYS A 99 -11.22 -10.38 -7.12
C LYS A 99 -10.14 -11.26 -6.46
N TYR A 100 -9.57 -10.79 -5.36
CA TYR A 100 -8.52 -11.50 -4.64
C TYR A 100 -9.02 -12.26 -3.42
N MET A 101 -10.33 -12.30 -3.15
CA MET A 101 -10.85 -13.10 -2.03
C MET A 101 -10.72 -14.60 -2.32
N PRO A 102 -10.51 -15.44 -1.28
CA PRO A 102 -10.60 -16.88 -1.46
C PRO A 102 -12.01 -17.24 -1.92
N LYS A 103 -12.12 -18.08 -2.96
CA LYS A 103 -13.40 -18.67 -3.32
C LYS A 103 -13.86 -19.52 -2.15
N ARG A 104 -15.09 -19.31 -1.69
CA ARG A 104 -15.71 -20.20 -0.69
C ARG A 104 -15.73 -21.61 -1.29
N ARG A 105 -15.18 -22.57 -0.57
CA ARG A 105 -15.33 -24.00 -0.88
C ARG A 105 -16.66 -24.49 -0.37
#